data_AF-A0A6V7K8B8-F1
#
_entry.id   AF-A0A6V7K8B8-F1
#
_cell.length_a   1.000
_cell.length_b   1.000
_cell.length_c   1.000
_cell.angle_alpha   90.00
_cell.angle_beta   90.00
_cell.angle_gamma   90.00
#
_symmetry.space_group_name_H-M   'P 1'
#
loop_
_entity.id
_entity.type
_entity.pdbx_description
1 polymer ?
#
loop_
_entity_poly.entity_id
_entity_poly.type
_entity_poly.pdbx_seq_one_letter_code
_entity_poly.pdbx_strand_id
1 'polypeptide(L)' 'KAREWMHVANAYQEAIDEVLWNEQLGIWLDYNMKNGQQRHHFYATNLTPLYTKSFNASRAAYYAKRTVEYLKSQGIDDFM' A
#
# COMPACT_ATOMS: atom_id res chain seq x y z
N LYS A 1 10.35 12.41 -22.67
CA LYS A 1 9.17 11.52 -22.42
C LYS A 1 9.48 10.35 -21.49
N ALA A 2 10.18 9.28 -21.90
CA ALA A 2 10.39 8.11 -21.01
C ALA A 2 11.06 8.45 -19.67
N ARG A 3 12.13 9.26 -19.69
CA ARG A 3 12.83 9.73 -18.48
C ARG A 3 11.93 10.59 -17.57
N GLU A 4 11.10 11.45 -18.15
CA GLU A 4 10.16 12.31 -17.41
C GLU A 4 9.09 11.44 -16.72
N TRP A 5 8.51 10.48 -17.44
CA TRP A 5 7.54 9.55 -16.86
C TRP A 5 8.13 8.67 -15.77
N MET A 6 9.40 8.25 -15.90
CA MET A 6 10.10 7.53 -14.85
C MET A 6 10.24 8.38 -13.58
N HIS A 7 10.57 9.67 -13.73
CA HIS A 7 10.64 10.58 -12.58
C HIS A 7 9.28 10.73 -11.89
N VAL A 8 8.19 10.87 -12.64
CA VAL A 8 6.83 10.95 -12.08
C VAL A 8 6.45 9.64 -11.38
N ALA A 9 6.76 8.48 -11.98
CA ALA A 9 6.48 7.18 -11.38
C ALA A 9 7.23 6.97 -10.06
N ASN A 10 8.50 7.38 -9.99
CA ASN A 10 9.29 7.31 -8.75
C ASN A 10 8.68 8.20 -7.66
N ALA A 11 8.33 9.45 -7.99
CA ALA A 11 7.70 10.37 -7.03
C ALA A 11 6.36 9.82 -6.49
N TYR A 12 5.56 9.16 -7.35
CA TYR A 12 4.33 8.51 -6.90
C TYR A 12 4.59 7.29 -6.02
N GLN A 13 5.57 6.47 -6.36
CA GLN A 13 5.92 5.31 -5.54
C GLN A 13 6.40 5.75 -4.15
N GLU A 14 7.27 6.75 -4.06
CA GLU A 14 7.73 7.33 -2.79
C GLU A 14 6.53 7.87 -1.98
N ALA A 15 5.62 8.62 -2.60
CA ALA A 15 4.42 9.11 -1.92
C ALA A 15 3.48 7.97 -1.45
N ILE A 16 3.36 6.88 -2.21
CA ILE A 16 2.58 5.70 -1.79
C ILE A 16 3.19 5.06 -0.54
N ASP A 17 4.52 4.90 -0.51
CA ASP A 17 5.24 4.33 0.64
C ASP A 17 5.21 5.25 1.88
N GLU A 18 5.22 6.57 1.70
CA GLU A 18 5.23 7.52 2.82
C GLU A 18 3.82 7.84 3.36
N VAL A 19 2.81 7.89 2.49
CA VAL A 19 1.47 8.39 2.86
C VAL A 19 0.46 7.26 3.03
N LEU A 20 0.49 6.26 2.15
CA LEU A 20 -0.53 5.21 2.13
C LEU A 20 -0.12 3.98 2.91
N TRP A 21 1.18 3.62 2.91
CA TRP A 21 1.64 2.48 3.70
C TRP A 21 1.50 2.75 5.19
N ASN A 22 0.84 1.85 5.91
CA ASN A 22 0.77 1.88 7.37
C ASN A 22 1.73 0.82 7.92
N GLU A 23 2.88 1.24 8.46
CA GLU A 23 3.93 0.34 8.96
C GLU A 23 3.48 -0.50 10.16
N GLN A 24 2.55 0.00 10.97
CA GLN A 24 2.01 -0.72 12.13
C GLN A 24 1.09 -1.86 11.70
N LEU A 25 0.14 -1.58 10.81
CA LEU A 25 -0.86 -2.53 10.35
C LEU A 25 -0.34 -3.43 9.22
N GLY A 26 0.65 -2.99 8.44
CA GLY A 26 1.23 -3.78 7.36
C GLY A 26 0.41 -3.77 6.07
N ILE A 27 -0.32 -2.69 5.80
CA ILE A 27 -1.21 -2.55 4.64
C ILE A 27 -1.21 -1.11 4.14
N TRP A 28 -1.51 -0.88 2.85
CA TRP A 28 -1.80 0.46 2.35
C TRP A 28 -3.22 0.88 2.71
N LEU A 29 -3.41 2.08 3.23
CA LEU A 29 -4.71 2.62 3.62
C LEU A 29 -4.96 3.96 2.92
N ASP A 30 -6.23 4.25 2.67
CA ASP A 30 -6.62 5.54 2.12
C ASP A 30 -6.26 6.66 3.10
N TYR A 31 -5.72 7.76 2.58
CA TYR A 31 -5.39 8.92 3.39
C TYR A 31 -6.46 10.01 3.28
N ASN A 32 -6.96 10.49 4.42
CA ASN A 32 -7.92 11.57 4.46
C ASN A 32 -7.21 12.91 4.67
N MET A 33 -7.13 13.70 3.60
CA MET A 33 -6.46 15.01 3.62
C MET A 33 -7.13 16.04 4.55
N LYS A 34 -8.42 15.89 4.89
CA LYS A 34 -9.13 16.85 5.76
C LYS A 34 -8.73 16.72 7.22
N ASN A 35 -8.48 15.50 7.69
CA ASN A 35 -8.11 15.22 9.08
C ASN A 35 -6.63 14.81 9.22
N GLY A 36 -5.90 14.64 8.12
CA GLY A 36 -4.48 14.29 8.11
C GLY A 36 -4.21 12.87 8.61
N GLN A 37 -5.15 11.94 8.40
CA GLN A 37 -5.06 10.59 8.96
C GLN A 37 -5.45 9.51 7.96
N GLN A 38 -4.84 8.34 8.11
CA GLN A 38 -5.22 7.14 7.36
C GLN A 38 -6.58 6.61 7.83
N ARG A 39 -7.36 6.05 6.89
CA ARG A 39 -8.64 5.41 7.17
C ARG A 39 -8.41 3.94 7.48
N HIS A 40 -8.66 3.53 8.72
CA HIS A 40 -8.42 2.16 9.20
C HIS A 40 -9.60 1.22 8.85
N HIS A 41 -10.00 1.20 7.58
CA HIS A 41 -10.96 0.24 7.04
C HIS A 41 -10.36 -0.42 5.81
N PHE A 42 -10.49 -1.75 5.72
CA PHE A 42 -9.98 -2.48 4.58
C PHE A 42 -10.89 -2.34 3.37
N TYR A 43 -10.28 -2.08 2.22
CA TYR A 43 -10.88 -2.20 0.90
C TYR A 43 -9.96 -3.06 0.03
N ALA A 44 -10.52 -3.87 -0.88
CA ALA A 44 -9.70 -4.69 -1.78
C ALA A 44 -8.70 -3.83 -2.60
N THR A 45 -9.02 -2.58 -2.87
CA THR A 45 -8.15 -1.60 -3.54
C THR A 45 -6.89 -1.25 -2.74
N ASN A 46 -6.83 -1.53 -1.44
CA ASN A 46 -5.61 -1.41 -0.64
C ASN A 46 -4.47 -2.31 -1.13
N LEU A 47 -4.79 -3.37 -1.90
CA LEU A 47 -3.81 -4.25 -2.51
C LEU A 47 -3.33 -3.78 -3.90
N THR A 48 -3.88 -2.68 -4.42
CA THR A 48 -3.54 -2.15 -5.76
C THR A 48 -2.05 -1.89 -5.95
N PRO A 49 -1.29 -1.38 -4.96
CA PRO A 49 0.16 -1.21 -5.11
C PRO A 49 0.88 -2.51 -5.48
N LEU A 50 0.43 -3.67 -4.99
CA LEU A 50 0.98 -4.97 -5.38
C LEU A 50 0.73 -5.28 -6.87
N TYR A 51 -0.49 -5.00 -7.35
CA TYR A 51 -0.89 -5.21 -8.74
C TYR A 51 -0.10 -4.30 -9.70
N THR A 52 0.03 -3.02 -9.38
CA THR A 52 0.71 -2.03 -10.23
C THR A 52 2.23 -2.02 -10.04
N LYS A 53 2.75 -2.76 -9.06
CA LYS A 53 4.16 -2.72 -8.61
C LYS A 53 4.60 -1.32 -8.17
N SER A 54 3.68 -0.55 -7.60
CA SER A 54 3.90 0.82 -7.12
C SER A 54 4.33 0.85 -5.66
N PHE A 55 5.35 0.08 -5.33
CA PHE A 55 5.97 -0.01 -4.01
C PHE A 55 7.49 -0.17 -4.17
N ASN A 56 8.27 0.03 -3.11
CA ASN A 56 9.71 -0.18 -3.18
C ASN A 56 10.04 -1.66 -3.46
N ALA A 57 10.51 -1.95 -4.69
CA ALA A 57 10.78 -3.30 -5.16
C ALA A 57 11.79 -4.07 -4.29
N SER A 58 12.73 -3.38 -3.63
CA SER A 58 13.69 -4.02 -2.71
C SER A 58 13.02 -4.57 -1.45
N ARG A 59 11.82 -4.07 -1.10
CA ARG A 59 10.98 -4.50 0.02
C ARG A 59 9.81 -5.39 -0.40
N ALA A 60 9.79 -5.93 -1.62
CA ALA A 60 8.67 -6.72 -2.14
C ALA A 60 8.22 -7.85 -1.20
N ALA A 61 9.18 -8.67 -0.73
CA ALA A 61 8.89 -9.78 0.17
C ALA A 61 8.38 -9.30 1.54
N TYR A 62 8.88 -8.14 2.00
CA TYR A 62 8.44 -7.51 3.24
C TYR A 62 6.97 -7.08 3.14
N TYR A 63 6.61 -6.32 2.11
CA TYR A 63 5.23 -5.87 1.90
C TYR A 63 4.27 -7.03 1.73
N ALA A 64 4.63 -8.03 0.91
CA ALA A 64 3.81 -9.21 0.71
C ALA A 64 3.52 -9.96 2.02
N LYS A 65 4.56 -10.21 2.84
CA LYS A 65 4.41 -10.87 4.14
C LYS A 65 3.49 -10.08 5.08
N ARG A 66 3.77 -8.78 5.26
CA ARG A 66 3.00 -7.91 6.16
C ARG A 66 1.54 -7.79 5.74
N THR A 67 1.29 -7.69 4.45
CA THR A 67 -0.07 -7.63 3.89
C THR A 67 -0.84 -8.93 4.11
N VAL A 68 -0.22 -10.10 3.91
CA VAL A 68 -0.88 -11.38 4.22
C VAL A 68 -1.16 -11.52 5.72
N GLU A 69 -0.23 -11.12 6.59
CA GLU A 69 -0.43 -11.10 8.04
C GLU A 69 -1.62 -10.19 8.43
N TYR A 70 -1.73 -9.01 7.79
CA TYR A 70 -2.86 -8.12 7.98
C TYR A 70 -4.19 -8.78 7.58
N LEU A 71 -4.27 -9.34 6.37
CA LEU A 71 -5.50 -9.97 5.86
C LEU A 71 -5.99 -11.08 6.80
N LYS A 72 -5.08 -11.94 7.26
CA LYS A 72 -5.34 -12.99 8.25
C LYS A 72 -5.81 -12.45 9.59
N SER A 73 -5.16 -11.38 10.08
CA SER A 73 -5.54 -10.76 11.36
C SER A 73 -6.95 -10.17 11.35
N GLN A 74 -7.45 -9.80 10.17
CA GLN A 74 -8.77 -9.23 9.97
C GLN A 74 -9.82 -10.27 9.55
N GLY A 75 -9.44 -11.54 9.37
CA GLY A 75 -10.35 -12.59 8.87
C GLY A 75 -10.85 -12.33 7.44
N ILE A 76 -10.09 -11.60 6.62
CA ILE A 76 -10.49 -11.25 5.24
C ILE A 76 -10.36 -12.46 4.30
N ASP A 77 -9.44 -13.37 4.59
CA ASP A 77 -9.26 -14.64 3.87
C ASP A 77 -10.18 -15.77 4.34
N ASP A 78 -11.05 -15.50 5.34
CA ASP A 78 -12.04 -16.45 5.81
C ASP A 78 -13.24 -16.49 4.86
N PHE A 79 -13.21 -17.42 3.91
CA PHE A 79 -14.38 -17.81 3.12
C PHE A 79 -15.06 -19.00 3.83
N MET A 80 -16.21 -18.74 4.45
CA MET A 80 -17.12 -19.80 4.89
C MET A 80 -17.64 -20.63 3.72
#